data_AF-A0A729KYF3-F1
#
_entry.id   AF-A0A729KYF3-F1
#
_cell.length_a   1.000
_cell.length_b   1.000
_cell.length_c   1.000
_cell.angle_alpha   90.00
_cell.angle_beta   90.00
_cell.angle_gamma   90.00
#
_symmetry.space_group_name_H-M   'P 1'
#
loop_
_entity.id
_entity.type
_entity.pdbx_description
1 polymer ?
#
loop_
_entity_poly.entity_id
_entity_poly.type
_entity_poly.pdbx_seq_one_letter_code
_entity_poly.pdbx_strand_id
1 'polypeptide(L)'
;MNELKKELGLVQGVILLTTSLLGTGVFALPELAALAAGDISLWAWPLLIILIFPIAIVFAVLGRHFPHAGGVAHFVGMAFGPRLQRVISWLFLSVIPVSFPAALHIAVGFGQALFGWQSEQLLFGELGTLGLLWFMGSRGASSSANLQAIIAGLIIALIAAILWKGSIKPADITFPAANEITFSRLCTALAIMFWGFVGIEAFTHLSSEFKNPERDFPRALIIGLMLAGAIYWACTAVVLHFGVYSDKIAATASLPLIIVHLFGIQALWVACIIGYLTCFASLNVYAQSFARLIWTQMQYQPDHYLAQLSPGRLPLHALNVILVCCCVSSLVVYALKINLNALIVYANGIFIMLYLLCMLAGCRLLKGRCYALAVTGCLLCLLLLVMLGWKSLYAIIMLAALWLFLPKRKRMA
;
A
#
# COMPACT_ATOMS: atom_id res chain seq x y z
N MET A 1 -16.73 9.54 -25.40
CA MET A 1 -15.76 10.46 -24.76
C MET A 1 -15.46 10.00 -23.32
N ASN A 2 -15.01 8.75 -23.11
CA ASN A 2 -14.94 8.08 -21.79
C ASN A 2 -13.50 7.73 -21.37
N GLU A 3 -12.57 8.69 -21.49
CA GLU A 3 -11.17 8.47 -21.06
C GLU A 3 -10.83 9.33 -19.85
N LEU A 4 -10.14 8.71 -18.88
CA LEU A 4 -9.59 9.39 -17.70
C LEU A 4 -8.59 10.47 -18.13
N LYS A 5 -8.44 11.52 -17.32
CA LYS A 5 -7.58 12.66 -17.64
C LYS A 5 -6.10 12.29 -17.48
N LYS A 6 -5.31 12.41 -18.55
CA LYS A 6 -3.85 12.15 -18.53
C LYS A 6 -3.10 13.32 -17.90
N GLU A 7 -2.93 13.29 -16.58
CA GLU A 7 -2.27 14.38 -15.85
C GLU A 7 -0.90 14.02 -15.29
N LEU A 8 -0.59 12.72 -15.14
CA LEU A 8 0.56 12.28 -14.35
C LEU A 8 1.86 12.22 -15.16
N GLY A 9 2.89 12.90 -14.65
CA GLY A 9 4.27 12.79 -15.13
C GLY A 9 5.09 11.76 -14.33
N LEU A 10 6.33 11.50 -14.76
CA LEU A 10 7.27 10.59 -14.09
C LEU A 10 7.48 10.95 -12.60
N VAL A 11 7.79 12.21 -12.30
CA VAL A 11 8.08 12.67 -10.93
C VAL A 11 6.87 12.50 -10.02
N GLN A 12 5.69 12.89 -10.51
CA GLN A 12 4.43 12.69 -9.78
C GLN A 12 4.18 11.20 -9.54
N GLY A 13 4.41 10.34 -10.53
CA GLY A 13 4.29 8.89 -10.37
C GLY A 13 5.23 8.30 -9.32
N VAL A 14 6.51 8.72 -9.31
CA VAL A 14 7.50 8.29 -8.31
C VAL A 14 7.03 8.69 -6.91
N ILE A 15 6.61 9.95 -6.75
CA ILE A 15 6.14 10.47 -5.48
C ILE A 15 4.91 9.70 -5.01
N LEU A 16 3.89 9.55 -5.87
CA LEU A 16 2.65 8.83 -5.58
C LEU A 16 2.92 7.41 -5.08
N LEU A 17 3.77 6.67 -5.80
CA LEU A 17 4.10 5.30 -5.42
C LEU A 17 4.88 5.29 -4.10
N THR A 18 5.92 6.12 -3.97
CA THR A 18 6.76 6.17 -2.77
C THR A 18 5.90 6.45 -1.53
N THR A 19 5.05 7.47 -1.56
CA THR A 19 4.19 7.81 -0.41
C THR A 19 3.13 6.76 -0.13
N SER A 20 2.60 6.11 -1.18
CA SER A 20 1.64 5.01 -1.00
C SER A 20 2.27 3.82 -0.29
N LEU A 21 3.50 3.47 -0.65
CA LEU A 21 4.28 2.39 -0.03
C LEU A 21 4.63 2.75 1.41
N LEU A 22 5.19 3.96 1.63
CA LEU A 22 5.57 4.44 2.95
C LEU A 22 4.38 4.41 3.92
N GLY A 23 3.23 4.96 3.53
CA GLY A 23 1.93 4.82 4.18
C GLY A 23 1.95 4.66 5.70
N THR A 24 1.22 3.66 6.20
CA THR A 24 1.26 3.27 7.63
C THR A 24 2.56 2.56 8.01
N GLY A 25 3.33 2.09 7.02
CA GLY A 25 4.51 1.27 7.24
C GLY A 25 5.73 2.03 7.72
N VAL A 26 5.96 3.29 7.31
CA VAL A 26 7.23 4.01 7.58
C VAL A 26 7.49 4.22 9.07
N PHE A 27 6.44 4.30 9.87
CA PHE A 27 6.52 4.40 11.32
C PHE A 27 6.54 3.04 12.00
N ALA A 28 5.80 2.05 11.47
CA ALA A 28 5.64 0.73 12.10
C ALA A 28 6.72 -0.31 11.74
N LEU A 29 7.04 -0.42 10.45
CA LEU A 29 7.90 -1.49 9.94
C LEU A 29 9.35 -1.43 10.43
N PRO A 30 9.99 -0.24 10.57
CA PRO A 30 11.34 -0.17 11.12
C PRO A 30 11.44 -0.76 12.53
N GLU A 31 10.46 -0.47 13.40
CA GLU A 31 10.41 -1.03 14.74
C GLU A 31 10.13 -2.53 14.73
N LEU A 32 9.13 -2.98 13.97
CA LEU A 32 8.80 -4.40 13.89
C LEU A 32 9.93 -5.23 13.30
N ALA A 33 10.67 -4.66 12.34
CA ALA A 33 11.87 -5.24 11.76
C ALA A 33 13.00 -5.37 12.80
N ALA A 34 13.27 -4.30 13.54
CA ALA A 34 14.27 -4.28 14.60
C ALA A 34 13.91 -5.26 15.73
N LEU A 35 12.63 -5.36 16.10
CA LEU A 35 12.16 -6.28 17.13
C LEU A 35 12.27 -7.74 16.68
N ALA A 36 11.95 -8.04 15.42
CA ALA A 36 11.99 -9.41 14.91
C ALA A 36 13.41 -9.94 14.67
N ALA A 37 14.34 -9.09 14.22
CA ALA A 37 15.64 -9.52 13.73
C ALA A 37 16.84 -8.70 14.24
N GLY A 38 16.63 -7.64 15.03
CA GLY A 38 17.70 -6.75 15.49
C GLY A 38 18.50 -6.21 14.31
N ASP A 39 19.82 -6.22 14.43
CA ASP A 39 20.73 -5.73 13.39
C ASP A 39 20.67 -6.53 12.08
N ILE A 40 20.18 -7.79 12.11
CA ILE A 40 19.98 -8.61 10.90
C ILE A 40 18.95 -7.95 9.96
N SER A 41 18.05 -7.11 10.50
CA SER A 41 17.07 -6.37 9.71
C SER A 41 17.72 -5.43 8.67
N LEU A 42 18.95 -4.94 8.92
CA LEU A 42 19.70 -4.12 7.97
C LEU A 42 20.05 -4.87 6.68
N TRP A 43 20.32 -6.18 6.78
CA TRP A 43 20.53 -7.05 5.61
C TRP A 43 19.22 -7.53 4.99
N ALA A 44 18.17 -7.66 5.80
CA ALA A 44 16.85 -8.09 5.33
C ALA A 44 16.24 -7.10 4.32
N TRP A 45 16.44 -5.79 4.50
CA TRP A 45 15.93 -4.76 3.59
C TRP A 45 16.49 -4.86 2.16
N PRO A 46 17.83 -4.82 1.92
CA PRO A 46 18.39 -5.05 0.59
C PRO A 46 17.96 -6.39 -0.02
N LEU A 47 17.93 -7.45 0.79
CA LEU A 47 17.50 -8.77 0.33
C LEU A 47 16.03 -8.76 -0.10
N LEU A 48 15.14 -8.12 0.66
CA LEU A 48 13.74 -7.97 0.33
C LEU A 48 13.54 -7.14 -0.93
N ILE A 49 14.32 -6.06 -1.09
CA ILE A 49 14.30 -5.24 -2.30
C ILE A 49 14.63 -6.11 -3.52
N ILE A 50 15.69 -6.93 -3.44
CA ILE A 50 16.04 -7.91 -4.49
C ILE A 50 14.92 -8.91 -4.73
N LEU A 51 14.23 -9.33 -3.67
CA LEU A 51 13.13 -10.30 -3.73
C LEU A 51 11.88 -9.73 -4.41
N ILE A 52 11.55 -8.45 -4.17
CA ILE A 52 10.38 -7.79 -4.75
C ILE A 52 10.63 -7.29 -6.18
N PHE A 53 11.90 -7.13 -6.58
CA PHE A 53 12.26 -6.67 -7.93
C PHE A 53 11.60 -7.48 -9.07
N PRO A 54 11.60 -8.82 -9.08
CA PRO A 54 10.90 -9.61 -10.09
C PRO A 54 9.40 -9.28 -10.18
N ILE A 55 8.73 -9.16 -9.03
CA ILE A 55 7.32 -8.78 -8.93
C ILE A 55 7.12 -7.39 -9.54
N ALA A 56 7.91 -6.41 -9.09
CA ALA A 56 7.86 -5.04 -9.57
C ALA A 56 8.08 -4.92 -11.08
N ILE A 57 9.04 -5.68 -11.64
CA ILE A 57 9.31 -5.70 -13.09
C ILE A 57 8.12 -6.29 -13.85
N VAL A 58 7.50 -7.38 -13.38
CA VAL A 58 6.33 -7.97 -14.03
C VAL A 58 5.17 -6.98 -14.04
N PHE A 59 4.89 -6.32 -12.92
CA PHE A 59 3.89 -5.25 -12.83
C PHE A 59 4.20 -4.08 -13.77
N ALA A 60 5.47 -3.65 -13.82
CA ALA A 60 5.93 -2.57 -14.70
C ALA A 60 5.76 -2.93 -16.19
N VAL A 61 6.11 -4.15 -16.59
CA VAL A 61 6.00 -4.63 -17.97
C VAL A 61 4.54 -4.82 -18.37
N LEU A 62 3.70 -5.42 -17.51
CA LEU A 62 2.26 -5.57 -17.78
C LEU A 62 1.56 -4.21 -17.87
N GLY A 63 1.83 -3.30 -16.94
CA GLY A 63 1.25 -1.95 -16.96
C GLY A 63 1.73 -1.09 -18.14
N ARG A 64 2.95 -1.34 -18.64
CA ARG A 64 3.47 -0.75 -19.88
C ARG A 64 2.73 -1.25 -21.12
N HIS A 65 2.56 -2.56 -21.27
CA HIS A 65 1.97 -3.14 -22.49
C HIS A 65 0.44 -3.03 -22.51
N PHE A 66 -0.20 -2.99 -21.34
CA PHE A 66 -1.65 -3.02 -21.21
C PHE A 66 -2.17 -1.92 -20.24
N PRO A 67 -1.97 -0.63 -20.54
CA PRO A 67 -2.37 0.44 -19.64
C PRO A 67 -3.91 0.53 -19.53
N HIS A 68 -4.47 0.11 -18.39
CA HIS A 68 -5.91 0.13 -18.15
C HIS A 68 -6.22 0.39 -16.68
N ALA A 69 -7.22 1.22 -16.41
CA ALA A 69 -7.70 1.54 -15.06
C ALA A 69 -8.19 0.33 -14.23
N GLY A 70 -8.35 -0.85 -14.86
CA GLY A 70 -8.72 -2.09 -14.19
C GLY A 70 -7.54 -2.75 -13.47
N GLY A 71 -6.31 -2.24 -13.69
CA GLY A 71 -5.09 -2.70 -13.04
C GLY A 71 -4.90 -4.21 -13.15
N VAL A 72 -4.61 -4.84 -12.01
CA VAL A 72 -4.43 -6.30 -11.89
C VAL A 72 -5.59 -7.09 -12.47
N ALA A 73 -6.83 -6.67 -12.22
CA ALA A 73 -7.99 -7.40 -12.69
C ALA A 73 -8.04 -7.49 -14.22
N HIS A 74 -7.61 -6.43 -14.92
CA HIS A 74 -7.53 -6.41 -16.37
C HIS A 74 -6.45 -7.37 -16.90
N PHE A 75 -5.25 -7.38 -16.30
CA PHE A 75 -4.18 -8.30 -16.70
C PHE A 75 -4.62 -9.76 -16.59
N VAL A 76 -5.24 -10.11 -15.47
CA VAL A 76 -5.73 -11.48 -15.24
C VAL A 76 -6.94 -11.79 -16.14
N GLY A 77 -7.76 -10.79 -16.44
CA GLY A 77 -8.85 -10.87 -17.41
C GLY A 77 -8.40 -11.25 -18.83
N MET A 78 -7.32 -10.65 -19.31
CA MET A 78 -6.75 -11.01 -20.62
C MET A 78 -6.13 -12.40 -20.61
N ALA A 79 -5.50 -12.80 -19.51
CA ALA A 79 -4.87 -14.10 -19.41
C ALA A 79 -5.87 -15.25 -19.24
N PHE A 80 -6.93 -15.10 -18.44
CA PHE A 80 -7.82 -16.21 -18.04
C PHE A 80 -9.30 -15.97 -18.36
N GLY A 81 -9.64 -14.81 -18.93
CA GLY A 81 -10.97 -14.49 -19.42
C GLY A 81 -11.78 -13.54 -18.52
N PRO A 82 -12.92 -13.04 -19.03
CA PRO A 82 -13.70 -11.97 -18.42
C PRO A 82 -14.40 -12.36 -17.12
N ARG A 83 -14.62 -13.66 -16.87
CA ARG A 83 -15.18 -14.13 -15.59
C ARG A 83 -14.17 -13.90 -14.46
N LEU A 84 -12.91 -14.26 -14.68
CA LEU A 84 -11.88 -14.12 -13.65
C LEU A 84 -11.54 -12.64 -13.41
N GLN A 85 -11.56 -11.80 -14.44
CA GLN A 85 -11.48 -10.34 -14.29
C GLN A 85 -12.48 -9.81 -13.26
N ARG A 86 -13.76 -10.21 -13.37
CA ARG A 86 -14.79 -9.76 -12.43
C ARG A 86 -14.54 -10.26 -11.02
N VAL A 87 -14.25 -11.55 -10.87
CA VAL A 87 -14.00 -12.16 -9.56
C VAL A 87 -12.84 -11.46 -8.87
N ILE A 88 -11.78 -11.14 -9.61
CA ILE A 88 -10.61 -10.43 -9.08
C ILE A 88 -10.94 -8.98 -8.75
N SER A 89 -11.70 -8.28 -9.57
CA SER A 89 -12.15 -6.93 -9.21
C SER A 89 -12.97 -6.93 -7.93
N TRP A 90 -13.89 -7.88 -7.75
CA TRP A 90 -14.66 -7.98 -6.49
C TRP A 90 -13.82 -8.43 -5.31
N LEU A 91 -12.85 -9.32 -5.52
CA LEU A 91 -11.89 -9.70 -4.49
C LEU A 91 -11.09 -8.50 -4.02
N PHE A 92 -10.62 -7.68 -4.96
CA PHE A 92 -9.92 -6.42 -4.68
C PHE A 92 -10.84 -5.46 -3.91
N LEU A 93 -12.10 -5.27 -4.33
CA LEU A 93 -13.08 -4.42 -3.64
C LEU A 93 -13.46 -4.96 -2.24
N SER A 94 -13.40 -6.28 -2.01
CA SER A 94 -13.66 -6.89 -0.70
C SER A 94 -12.63 -6.52 0.37
N VAL A 95 -11.49 -5.94 -0.04
CA VAL A 95 -10.48 -5.39 0.87
C VAL A 95 -10.95 -4.09 1.50
N ILE A 96 -11.86 -3.33 0.87
CA ILE A 96 -12.29 -2.01 1.35
C ILE A 96 -12.83 -2.06 2.79
N PRO A 97 -13.80 -2.92 3.13
CA PRO A 97 -14.38 -2.97 4.47
C PRO A 97 -13.41 -3.44 5.56
N VAL A 98 -12.28 -4.02 5.17
CA VAL A 98 -11.30 -4.65 6.07
C VAL A 98 -10.08 -3.75 6.26
N SER A 99 -9.52 -3.25 5.16
CA SER A 99 -8.26 -2.50 5.16
C SER A 99 -8.44 -1.02 5.48
N PHE A 100 -9.55 -0.38 5.06
CA PHE A 100 -9.75 1.05 5.32
C PHE A 100 -9.96 1.34 6.81
N PRO A 101 -10.83 0.63 7.55
CA PRO A 101 -10.97 0.87 8.99
C PRO A 101 -9.65 0.69 9.73
N ALA A 102 -8.87 -0.34 9.39
CA ALA A 102 -7.56 -0.56 9.99
C ALA A 102 -6.58 0.61 9.72
N ALA A 103 -6.50 1.09 8.48
CA ALA A 103 -5.62 2.20 8.12
C ALA A 103 -6.10 3.54 8.69
N LEU A 104 -7.41 3.79 8.76
CA LEU A 104 -8.00 4.97 9.41
C LEU A 104 -7.69 4.98 10.91
N HIS A 105 -7.85 3.85 11.58
CA HIS A 105 -7.54 3.73 12.99
C HIS A 105 -6.06 3.98 13.28
N ILE A 106 -5.16 3.46 12.43
CA ILE A 106 -3.71 3.76 12.54
C ILE A 106 -3.45 5.26 12.36
N ALA A 107 -4.08 5.89 11.37
CA ALA A 107 -3.92 7.34 11.13
C ALA A 107 -4.35 8.14 12.36
N VAL A 108 -5.55 7.88 12.89
CA VAL A 108 -6.11 8.59 14.04
C VAL A 108 -5.37 8.24 15.34
N GLY A 109 -4.70 7.09 15.41
CA GLY A 109 -3.78 6.72 16.50
C GLY A 109 -2.63 7.73 16.71
N PHE A 110 -2.18 8.43 15.66
CA PHE A 110 -1.25 9.55 15.83
C PHE A 110 -1.89 10.76 16.53
N GLY A 111 -3.19 10.98 16.30
CA GLY A 111 -3.99 11.96 17.05
C GLY A 111 -4.21 11.54 18.50
N GLN A 112 -4.41 10.25 18.76
CA GLN A 112 -4.45 9.69 20.12
C GLN A 112 -3.16 9.96 20.89
N ALA A 113 -2.00 9.73 20.27
CA ALA A 113 -0.71 10.01 20.89
C ALA A 113 -0.50 11.49 21.23
N LEU A 114 -1.14 12.40 20.48
CA LEU A 114 -0.96 13.84 20.61
C LEU A 114 -1.92 14.50 21.60
N PHE A 115 -3.19 14.11 21.53
CA PHE A 115 -4.30 14.73 22.28
C PHE A 115 -4.91 13.82 23.34
N GLY A 116 -4.47 12.56 23.42
CA GLY A 116 -5.02 11.57 24.35
C GLY A 116 -6.42 11.08 23.96
N TRP A 117 -6.78 11.14 22.67
CA TRP A 117 -8.14 10.83 22.21
C TRP A 117 -8.65 9.45 22.66
N GLN A 118 -9.91 9.41 23.09
CA GLN A 118 -10.55 8.19 23.57
C GLN A 118 -11.80 7.87 22.74
N SER A 119 -11.97 6.60 22.39
CA SER A 119 -13.17 5.95 21.80
C SER A 119 -13.96 6.80 20.79
N GLU A 120 -14.90 7.63 21.24
CA GLU A 120 -15.74 8.46 20.37
C GLU A 120 -14.92 9.49 19.57
N GLN A 121 -13.90 10.07 20.19
CA GLN A 121 -13.02 11.04 19.52
C GLN A 121 -12.21 10.39 18.40
N LEU A 122 -11.83 9.12 18.55
CA LEU A 122 -11.18 8.35 17.49
C LEU A 122 -12.14 8.17 16.31
N LEU A 123 -13.37 7.77 16.58
CA LEU A 123 -14.40 7.62 15.55
C LEU A 123 -14.66 8.93 14.79
N PHE A 124 -14.79 10.06 15.50
CA PHE A 124 -14.92 11.37 14.85
C PHE A 124 -13.70 11.74 14.01
N GLY A 125 -12.49 11.38 14.47
CA GLY A 125 -11.26 11.52 13.69
C GLY A 125 -11.27 10.68 12.41
N GLU A 126 -11.75 9.45 12.47
CA GLU A 126 -11.85 8.56 11.29
C GLU A 126 -12.84 9.14 10.28
N LEU A 127 -14.03 9.57 10.73
CA LEU A 127 -15.03 10.21 9.89
C LEU A 127 -14.54 11.53 9.28
N GLY A 128 -13.80 12.34 10.05
CA GLY A 128 -13.14 13.55 9.56
C GLY A 128 -12.12 13.24 8.47
N THR A 129 -11.34 12.18 8.65
CA THR A 129 -10.38 11.69 7.64
C THR A 129 -11.09 11.26 6.36
N LEU A 130 -12.23 10.57 6.44
CA LEU A 130 -13.06 10.24 5.27
C LEU A 130 -13.58 11.49 4.54
N GLY A 131 -13.97 12.53 5.28
CA GLY A 131 -14.35 13.82 4.69
C GLY A 131 -13.19 14.49 3.93
N LEU A 132 -11.98 14.43 4.47
CA LEU A 132 -10.77 14.92 3.79
C LEU A 132 -10.45 14.10 2.54
N LEU A 133 -10.64 12.78 2.58
CA LEU A 133 -10.49 11.91 1.41
C LEU A 133 -11.51 12.25 0.33
N TRP A 134 -12.76 12.54 0.70
CA TRP A 134 -13.77 13.01 -0.24
C TRP A 134 -13.35 14.31 -0.92
N PHE A 135 -12.91 15.29 -0.12
CA PHE A 135 -12.45 16.58 -0.62
C PHE A 135 -11.24 16.43 -1.56
N MET A 136 -10.28 15.58 -1.19
CA MET A 136 -9.13 15.30 -2.05
C MET A 136 -9.50 14.55 -3.31
N GLY A 137 -10.38 13.55 -3.25
CA GLY A 137 -10.82 12.82 -4.43
C GLY A 137 -11.73 13.64 -5.36
N SER A 138 -12.34 14.72 -4.85
CA SER A 138 -13.06 15.70 -5.66
C SER A 138 -12.13 16.56 -6.52
N ARG A 139 -10.87 16.72 -6.10
CA ARG A 139 -9.81 17.42 -6.83
C ARG A 139 -9.00 16.36 -7.60
N GLY A 140 -8.76 16.57 -8.89
CA GLY A 140 -8.17 15.54 -9.77
C GLY A 140 -6.83 14.94 -9.31
N ALA A 141 -6.39 13.88 -10.00
CA ALA A 141 -5.18 13.12 -9.64
C ALA A 141 -3.92 14.00 -9.48
N SER A 142 -3.80 15.09 -10.25
CA SER A 142 -2.71 16.06 -10.10
C SER A 142 -2.66 16.74 -8.72
N SER A 143 -3.83 17.09 -8.14
CA SER A 143 -3.89 17.67 -6.80
C SER A 143 -3.45 16.68 -5.74
N SER A 144 -3.82 15.41 -5.90
CA SER A 144 -3.39 14.33 -5.01
C SER A 144 -1.87 14.11 -5.10
N ALA A 145 -1.29 14.16 -6.30
CA ALA A 145 0.15 14.05 -6.49
C ALA A 145 0.92 15.21 -5.84
N ASN A 146 0.40 16.44 -5.91
CA ASN A 146 1.03 17.60 -5.26
C ASN A 146 1.00 17.50 -3.74
N LEU A 147 -0.13 17.07 -3.16
CA LEU A 147 -0.22 16.82 -1.71
C LEU A 147 0.77 15.71 -1.28
N GLN A 148 0.88 14.64 -2.06
CA GLN A 148 1.84 13.58 -1.80
C GLN A 148 3.29 14.06 -1.93
N ALA A 149 3.59 14.99 -2.83
CA ALA A 149 4.92 15.60 -2.93
C ALA A 149 5.32 16.33 -1.66
N ILE A 150 4.38 17.10 -1.08
CA ILE A 150 4.59 17.79 0.20
C ILE A 150 4.87 16.76 1.30
N ILE A 151 4.07 15.69 1.37
CA ILE A 151 4.22 14.64 2.39
C ILE A 151 5.56 13.90 2.24
N ALA A 152 5.94 13.53 1.02
CA ALA A 152 7.25 12.93 0.75
C ALA A 152 8.40 13.85 1.19
N GLY A 153 8.30 15.16 0.87
CA GLY A 153 9.27 16.15 1.30
C GLY A 153 9.38 16.26 2.82
N LEU A 154 8.24 16.24 3.54
CA LEU A 154 8.21 16.24 5.00
C LEU A 154 8.86 15.00 5.60
N ILE A 155 8.61 13.81 5.05
CA ILE A 155 9.24 12.56 5.51
C ILE A 155 10.75 12.62 5.32
N ILE A 156 11.21 13.03 4.13
CA ILE A 156 12.64 13.15 3.83
C ILE A 156 13.30 14.18 4.76
N ALA A 157 12.66 15.34 4.96
CA ALA A 157 13.14 16.36 5.88
C ALA A 157 13.21 15.86 7.33
N LEU A 158 12.21 15.10 7.77
CA LEU A 158 12.18 14.51 9.11
C LEU A 158 13.35 13.55 9.32
N ILE A 159 13.57 12.63 8.37
CA ILE A 159 14.66 11.67 8.43
C ILE A 159 16.02 12.38 8.38
N ALA A 160 16.18 13.36 7.49
CA ALA A 160 17.40 14.15 7.41
C ALA A 160 17.70 14.90 8.72
N ALA A 161 16.66 15.45 9.37
CA ALA A 161 16.80 16.11 10.67
C ALA A 161 17.23 15.14 11.77
N ILE A 162 16.68 13.92 11.80
CA ILE A 162 17.07 12.87 12.75
C ILE A 162 18.52 12.44 12.51
N LEU A 163 18.91 12.20 11.25
CA LEU A 163 20.29 11.82 10.91
C LEU A 163 21.29 12.91 11.29
N TRP A 164 20.96 14.18 11.01
CA TRP A 164 21.84 15.31 11.31
C TRP A 164 22.00 15.52 12.81
N LYS A 165 20.89 15.58 13.57
CA LYS A 165 20.94 15.84 15.01
C LYS A 165 21.39 14.62 15.82
N GLY A 166 21.00 13.43 15.38
CA GLY A 166 21.44 12.16 15.95
C GLY A 166 22.93 11.88 15.74
N SER A 167 23.63 12.69 14.92
CA SER A 167 25.05 12.54 14.60
C SER A 167 25.43 11.14 14.11
N ILE A 168 24.48 10.42 13.50
CA ILE A 168 24.67 9.04 13.07
C ILE A 168 25.65 9.05 11.90
N LYS A 169 26.86 8.56 12.12
CA LYS A 169 27.82 8.34 11.04
C LYS A 169 27.58 6.96 10.45
N PRO A 170 27.88 6.74 9.16
CA PRO A 170 27.83 5.40 8.56
C PRO A 170 28.68 4.37 9.31
N ALA A 171 29.69 4.81 10.07
CA ALA A 171 30.54 3.97 10.91
C ALA A 171 29.85 3.44 12.19
N ASP A 172 28.78 4.09 12.64
CA ASP A 172 28.03 3.71 13.84
C ASP A 172 26.98 2.61 13.53
N ILE A 173 26.76 2.31 12.24
CA ILE A 173 25.87 1.25 11.79
C ILE A 173 26.65 -0.08 11.82
N THR A 174 26.51 -0.82 12.91
CA THR A 174 27.11 -2.15 13.06
C THR A 174 26.34 -3.17 12.25
N PHE A 175 26.88 -3.55 11.08
CA PHE A 175 26.36 -4.69 10.33
C PHE A 175 26.76 -5.99 11.04
N PRO A 176 25.81 -6.89 11.33
CA PRO A 176 26.12 -8.18 11.93
C PRO A 176 26.93 -9.02 10.93
N ALA A 177 27.85 -9.83 11.46
CA ALA A 177 28.65 -10.72 10.64
C ALA A 177 27.75 -11.81 10.02
N ALA A 178 28.15 -12.34 8.85
CA ALA A 178 27.36 -13.36 8.14
C ALA A 178 27.05 -14.61 9.00
N ASN A 179 27.90 -14.92 9.98
CA ASN A 179 27.74 -16.06 10.89
C ASN A 179 26.70 -15.83 12.00
N GLU A 180 26.30 -14.59 12.25
CA GLU A 180 25.29 -14.22 13.27
C GLU A 180 23.87 -14.17 12.66
N ILE A 181 23.78 -14.27 11.32
CA ILE A 181 22.52 -14.24 10.59
C ILE A 181 21.76 -15.55 10.82
N THR A 182 20.79 -15.52 11.72
CA THR A 182 19.85 -16.63 11.91
C THR A 182 18.81 -16.62 10.80
N PHE A 183 18.81 -17.63 9.93
CA PHE A 183 17.87 -17.75 8.80
C PHE A 183 16.40 -17.61 9.23
N SER A 184 16.02 -18.20 10.37
CA SER A 184 14.64 -18.08 10.88
C SER A 184 14.24 -16.64 11.20
N ARG A 185 15.13 -15.84 11.81
CA ARG A 185 14.85 -14.44 12.15
C ARG A 185 14.78 -13.58 10.90
N LEU A 186 15.68 -13.84 9.95
CA LEU A 186 15.67 -13.21 8.64
C LEU A 186 14.33 -13.46 7.92
N CYS A 187 13.86 -14.70 7.86
CA CYS A 187 12.57 -15.05 7.26
C CYS A 187 11.40 -14.32 7.93
N THR A 188 11.36 -14.28 9.27
CA THR A 188 10.30 -13.56 10.00
C THR A 188 10.30 -12.06 9.68
N ALA A 189 11.47 -11.43 9.66
CA ALA A 189 11.59 -10.02 9.29
C ALA A 189 11.15 -9.74 7.85
N LEU A 190 11.57 -10.58 6.90
CA LEU A 190 11.16 -10.45 5.48
C LEU A 190 9.63 -10.52 5.32
N ALA A 191 8.96 -11.42 6.04
CA ALA A 191 7.50 -11.56 5.98
C ALA A 191 6.76 -10.32 6.49
N ILE A 192 7.27 -9.70 7.57
CA ILE A 192 6.71 -8.46 8.12
C ILE A 192 6.98 -7.29 7.17
N MET A 193 8.23 -7.13 6.74
CA MET A 193 8.67 -6.04 5.87
C MET A 193 7.98 -6.05 4.50
N PHE A 194 7.54 -7.22 4.00
CA PHE A 194 6.78 -7.32 2.76
C PHE A 194 5.53 -6.42 2.74
N TRP A 195 4.91 -6.16 3.90
CA TRP A 195 3.80 -5.20 4.04
C TRP A 195 4.15 -3.83 3.47
N GLY A 196 5.38 -3.35 3.66
CA GLY A 196 5.83 -2.04 3.18
C GLY A 196 5.91 -1.92 1.66
N PHE A 197 5.81 -3.04 0.96
CA PHE A 197 5.80 -3.11 -0.50
C PHE A 197 4.41 -3.39 -1.10
N VAL A 198 3.40 -3.58 -0.24
CA VAL A 198 2.00 -3.67 -0.67
C VAL A 198 1.52 -2.25 -1.04
N GLY A 199 0.98 -2.09 -2.26
CA GLY A 199 0.60 -0.81 -2.84
C GLY A 199 0.99 -0.66 -4.32
N ILE A 200 1.88 -1.51 -4.82
CA ILE A 200 2.24 -1.56 -6.26
C ILE A 200 1.00 -1.86 -7.11
N GLU A 201 0.11 -2.71 -6.62
CA GLU A 201 -1.13 -3.08 -7.27
C GLU A 201 -2.13 -1.91 -7.33
N ALA A 202 -2.25 -1.12 -6.26
CA ALA A 202 -3.06 0.10 -6.26
C ALA A 202 -2.56 1.07 -7.33
N PHE A 203 -1.24 1.26 -7.39
CA PHE A 203 -0.61 2.13 -8.37
C PHE A 203 -0.88 1.71 -9.83
N THR A 204 -1.08 0.42 -10.10
CA THR A 204 -1.39 -0.05 -11.49
C THR A 204 -2.72 0.46 -12.02
N HIS A 205 -3.68 0.79 -11.15
CA HIS A 205 -4.95 1.40 -11.57
C HIS A 205 -4.78 2.81 -12.13
N LEU A 206 -3.67 3.48 -11.83
CA LEU A 206 -3.36 4.81 -12.33
C LEU A 206 -2.52 4.78 -13.61
N SER A 207 -2.18 3.60 -14.15
CA SER A 207 -1.28 3.50 -15.32
C SER A 207 -1.82 4.22 -16.55
N SER A 208 -3.13 4.27 -16.74
CA SER A 208 -3.79 4.95 -17.86
C SER A 208 -3.82 6.48 -17.76
N GLU A 209 -3.51 7.06 -16.59
CA GLU A 209 -3.48 8.51 -16.36
C GLU A 209 -2.09 9.13 -16.56
N PHE A 210 -1.07 8.31 -16.84
CA PHE A 210 0.24 8.79 -17.23
C PHE A 210 0.20 9.44 -18.61
N LYS A 211 0.94 10.55 -18.77
CA LYS A 211 1.12 11.20 -20.08
C LYS A 211 1.82 10.27 -21.07
N ASN A 212 2.87 9.58 -20.62
CA ASN A 212 3.58 8.54 -21.38
C ASN A 212 3.65 7.23 -20.58
N PRO A 213 2.59 6.41 -20.57
CA PRO A 213 2.55 5.18 -19.78
C PRO A 213 3.69 4.22 -20.11
N GLU A 214 4.09 4.13 -21.39
CA GLU A 214 5.11 3.15 -21.79
C GLU A 214 6.49 3.38 -21.17
N ARG A 215 6.84 4.64 -20.92
CA ARG A 215 8.15 5.04 -20.42
C ARG A 215 8.11 5.44 -18.96
N ASP A 216 7.12 6.25 -18.59
CA ASP A 216 7.09 6.91 -17.30
C ASP A 216 6.55 5.99 -16.20
N PHE A 217 5.57 5.12 -16.51
CA PHE A 217 5.02 4.15 -15.55
C PHE A 217 6.07 3.14 -15.03
N PRO A 218 6.81 2.40 -15.88
CA PRO A 218 7.78 1.41 -15.38
C PRO A 218 8.93 2.07 -14.61
N ARG A 219 9.37 3.26 -15.04
CA ARG A 219 10.40 4.04 -14.33
C ARG A 219 9.89 4.55 -12.99
N ALA A 220 8.67 5.08 -12.95
CA ALA A 220 8.04 5.53 -11.71
C ALA A 220 7.94 4.38 -10.70
N LEU A 221 7.59 3.18 -11.18
CA LEU A 221 7.44 1.99 -10.35
C LEU A 221 8.77 1.60 -9.69
N ILE A 222 9.83 1.44 -10.48
CA ILE A 222 11.13 0.99 -9.98
C ILE A 222 11.80 2.07 -9.11
N ILE A 223 11.77 3.34 -9.52
CA ILE A 223 12.37 4.43 -8.75
C ILE A 223 11.62 4.63 -7.43
N GLY A 224 10.28 4.59 -7.45
CA GLY A 224 9.47 4.74 -6.23
C GLY A 224 9.68 3.59 -5.26
N LEU A 225 9.81 2.36 -5.77
CA LEU A 225 10.16 1.18 -4.97
C LEU A 225 11.54 1.34 -4.30
N MET A 226 12.56 1.76 -5.05
CA MET A 226 13.90 1.98 -4.49
C MET A 226 13.91 3.08 -3.45
N LEU A 227 13.20 4.19 -3.72
CA LEU A 227 13.14 5.32 -2.81
C LEU A 227 12.44 4.95 -1.49
N ALA A 228 11.31 4.24 -1.57
CA ALA A 228 10.61 3.73 -0.39
C ALA A 228 11.50 2.76 0.40
N GLY A 229 12.14 1.80 -0.27
CA GLY A 229 13.06 0.85 0.35
C GLY A 229 14.25 1.52 1.04
N ALA A 230 14.85 2.55 0.43
CA ALA A 230 15.94 3.32 1.03
C ALA A 230 15.49 4.10 2.28
N ILE A 231 14.31 4.70 2.23
CA ILE A 231 13.70 5.41 3.37
C ILE A 231 13.44 4.44 4.52
N TYR A 232 12.86 3.26 4.23
CA TYR A 232 12.64 2.23 5.23
C TYR A 232 13.93 1.73 5.88
N TRP A 233 14.96 1.49 5.07
CA TRP A 233 16.27 1.08 5.56
C TRP A 233 16.87 2.16 6.48
N ALA A 234 16.82 3.43 6.06
CA ALA A 234 17.31 4.55 6.87
C ALA A 234 16.57 4.68 8.21
N CYS A 235 15.24 4.56 8.21
CA CYS A 235 14.45 4.56 9.45
C CYS A 235 14.81 3.38 10.35
N THR A 236 15.09 2.21 9.78
CA THR A 236 15.47 1.02 10.57
C THR A 236 16.84 1.20 11.22
N ALA A 237 17.81 1.75 10.48
CA ALA A 237 19.12 2.09 11.03
C ALA A 237 19.02 3.10 12.19
N VAL A 238 18.16 4.11 12.05
CA VAL A 238 17.86 5.07 13.13
C VAL A 238 17.27 4.37 14.35
N VAL A 239 16.27 3.51 14.18
CA VAL A 239 15.61 2.79 15.28
C VAL A 239 16.59 1.88 16.03
N LEU A 240 17.46 1.16 15.30
CA LEU A 240 18.48 0.30 15.88
C LEU A 240 19.51 1.10 16.66
N HIS A 241 20.03 2.20 16.09
CA HIS A 241 21.03 3.05 16.72
C HIS A 241 20.58 3.61 18.07
N PHE A 242 19.32 4.04 18.17
CA PHE A 242 18.77 4.54 19.44
C PHE A 242 18.24 3.44 20.36
N GLY A 243 18.17 2.19 19.91
CA GLY A 243 17.65 1.07 20.70
C GLY A 243 16.17 1.22 21.09
N VAL A 244 15.41 2.03 20.36
CA VAL A 244 13.99 2.30 20.68
C VAL A 244 13.13 1.29 19.93
N TYR A 245 13.14 0.04 20.38
CA TYR A 245 12.25 -1.01 19.91
C TYR A 245 11.99 -2.00 21.05
N SER A 246 10.74 -2.25 21.40
CA SER A 246 10.36 -3.15 22.49
C SER A 246 8.92 -3.60 22.36
N ASP A 247 8.58 -4.82 22.81
CA ASP A 247 7.20 -5.32 22.86
C ASP A 247 6.26 -4.43 23.70
N LYS A 248 6.82 -3.55 24.54
CA LYS A 248 6.07 -2.63 25.41
C LYS A 248 5.72 -1.29 24.73
N ILE A 249 6.32 -1.00 23.58
CA ILE A 249 6.09 0.24 22.83
C ILE A 249 5.20 -0.10 21.63
N ALA A 250 4.26 0.80 21.30
CA ALA A 250 3.48 0.61 20.09
C ALA A 250 4.39 0.77 18.87
N ALA A 251 4.29 -0.13 17.90
CA ALA A 251 5.13 -0.16 16.70
C ALA A 251 5.25 1.19 15.95
N THR A 252 4.23 2.06 16.03
CA THR A 252 4.20 3.37 15.37
C THR A 252 4.84 4.50 16.19
N ALA A 253 5.18 4.24 17.46
CA ALA A 253 5.62 5.25 18.41
C ALA A 253 7.15 5.41 18.47
N SER A 254 7.94 4.47 17.96
CA SER A 254 9.41 4.55 18.09
C SER A 254 10.03 5.76 17.40
N LEU A 255 9.67 6.05 16.14
CA LEU A 255 10.17 7.26 15.47
C LEU A 255 9.73 8.55 16.19
N PRO A 256 8.45 8.74 16.58
CA PRO A 256 8.04 9.87 17.42
C PRO A 256 8.83 9.99 18.72
N LEU A 257 9.11 8.89 19.42
CA LEU A 257 9.90 8.89 20.65
C LEU A 257 11.34 9.31 20.42
N ILE A 258 11.98 8.84 19.34
CA ILE A 258 13.34 9.26 18.95
C ILE A 258 13.35 10.77 18.64
N ILE A 259 12.32 11.27 17.96
CA ILE A 259 12.19 12.70 17.66
C ILE A 259 12.04 13.52 18.95
N VAL A 260 11.24 13.06 19.91
CA VAL A 260 11.13 13.72 21.22
C VAL A 260 12.44 13.69 21.98
N HIS A 261 13.16 12.56 21.95
CA HIS A 261 14.46 12.45 22.59
C HIS A 261 15.48 13.44 22.00
N LEU A 262 15.50 13.60 20.69
CA LEU A 262 16.44 14.49 19.99
C LEU A 262 16.03 15.96 20.04
N PHE A 263 14.75 16.29 19.82
CA PHE A 263 14.27 17.67 19.60
C PHE A 263 13.37 18.20 20.72
N GLY A 264 13.06 17.39 21.72
CA GLY A 264 12.17 17.75 22.83
C GLY A 264 10.68 17.50 22.51
N ILE A 265 9.84 17.71 23.53
CA ILE A 265 8.41 17.35 23.51
C ILE A 265 7.64 18.10 22.41
N GLN A 266 8.03 19.33 22.09
CA GLN A 266 7.38 20.12 21.02
C GLN A 266 7.50 19.44 19.65
N ALA A 267 8.54 18.65 19.40
CA ALA A 267 8.73 17.94 18.14
C ALA A 267 7.81 16.71 17.97
N LEU A 268 7.16 16.25 19.04
CA LEU A 268 6.14 15.19 18.98
C LEU A 268 5.01 15.57 18.02
N TRP A 269 4.58 16.84 18.06
CA TRP A 269 3.53 17.38 17.19
C TRP A 269 3.89 17.20 15.72
N VAL A 270 5.14 17.53 15.36
CA VAL A 270 5.64 17.39 13.99
C VAL A 270 5.64 15.92 13.57
N ALA A 271 6.14 15.03 14.42
CA ALA A 271 6.18 13.59 14.15
C ALA A 271 4.78 12.99 13.93
N CYS A 272 3.84 13.30 14.82
CA CYS A 272 2.47 12.80 14.75
C CYS A 272 1.70 13.35 13.54
N ILE A 273 1.89 14.63 13.19
CA ILE A 273 1.27 15.22 11.99
C ILE A 273 1.82 14.55 10.73
N ILE A 274 3.14 14.36 10.64
CA ILE A 274 3.75 13.67 9.48
C ILE A 274 3.27 12.21 9.42
N GLY A 275 3.17 11.52 10.56
CA GLY A 275 2.60 10.17 10.67
C GLY A 275 1.17 10.09 10.14
N TYR A 276 0.29 10.96 10.62
CA TYR A 276 -1.08 11.06 10.14
C TYR A 276 -1.15 11.35 8.63
N LEU A 277 -0.40 12.34 8.15
CA LEU A 277 -0.37 12.71 6.74
C LEU A 277 0.13 11.56 5.85
N THR A 278 1.12 10.79 6.30
CA THR A 278 1.63 9.63 5.55
C THR A 278 0.57 8.53 5.44
N CYS A 279 -0.16 8.26 6.52
CA CYS A 279 -1.29 7.33 6.49
C CYS A 279 -2.41 7.83 5.54
N PHE A 280 -2.73 9.13 5.61
CA PHE A 280 -3.70 9.78 4.74
C PHE A 280 -3.30 9.71 3.26
N ALA A 281 -2.03 9.88 2.93
CA ALA A 281 -1.52 9.75 1.56
C ALA A 281 -1.82 8.36 0.97
N SER A 282 -1.53 7.31 1.73
CA SER A 282 -1.79 5.92 1.30
C SER A 282 -3.30 5.70 1.11
N LEU A 283 -4.12 6.07 2.10
CA LEU A 283 -5.59 5.99 2.02
C LEU A 283 -6.14 6.71 0.77
N ASN A 284 -5.59 7.87 0.42
CA ASN A 284 -6.01 8.64 -0.76
C ASN A 284 -5.70 7.92 -2.07
N VAL A 285 -4.51 7.32 -2.21
CA VAL A 285 -4.14 6.53 -3.39
C VAL A 285 -5.05 5.31 -3.54
N TYR A 286 -5.30 4.59 -2.44
CA TYR A 286 -6.20 3.45 -2.46
C TYR A 286 -7.65 3.85 -2.81
N ALA A 287 -8.20 4.88 -2.17
CA ALA A 287 -9.56 5.36 -2.47
C ALA A 287 -9.73 5.71 -3.94
N GLN A 288 -8.72 6.37 -4.52
CA GLN A 288 -8.68 6.69 -5.94
C GLN A 288 -8.59 5.45 -6.82
N SER A 289 -7.72 4.49 -6.48
CA SER A 289 -7.53 3.24 -7.21
C SER A 289 -8.81 2.40 -7.24
N PHE A 290 -9.48 2.26 -6.09
CA PHE A 290 -10.74 1.55 -5.98
C PHE A 290 -11.88 2.25 -6.75
N ALA A 291 -11.94 3.58 -6.72
CA ALA A 291 -12.97 4.32 -7.47
C ALA A 291 -12.87 4.04 -8.97
N ARG A 292 -11.63 3.96 -9.49
CA ARG A 292 -11.34 3.59 -10.88
C ARG A 292 -11.69 2.14 -11.17
N LEU A 293 -11.39 1.23 -10.26
CA LEU A 293 -11.78 -0.17 -10.39
C LEU A 293 -13.30 -0.35 -10.48
N ILE A 294 -14.08 0.30 -9.59
CA ILE A 294 -15.55 0.27 -9.66
C ILE A 294 -16.03 0.84 -10.99
N TRP A 295 -15.51 1.99 -11.41
CA TRP A 295 -15.88 2.61 -12.67
C TRP A 295 -15.62 1.68 -13.87
N THR A 296 -14.47 0.98 -13.92
CA THR A 296 -14.19 0.01 -15.00
C THR A 296 -15.15 -1.18 -15.00
N GLN A 297 -15.62 -1.63 -13.84
CA GLN A 297 -16.64 -2.68 -13.75
C GLN A 297 -18.02 -2.21 -14.19
N MET A 298 -18.28 -0.91 -14.09
CA MET A 298 -19.55 -0.27 -14.46
C MET A 298 -19.59 0.18 -15.92
N GLN A 299 -18.47 0.22 -16.65
CA GLN A 299 -18.48 0.41 -18.11
C GLN A 299 -19.28 -0.65 -18.86
N TYR A 300 -19.50 -1.83 -18.26
CA TYR A 300 -20.35 -2.88 -18.81
C TYR A 300 -21.86 -2.63 -18.62
N GLN A 301 -22.24 -1.59 -17.85
CA GLN A 301 -23.62 -1.12 -17.64
C GLN A 301 -23.62 0.42 -17.71
N PRO A 302 -23.47 0.99 -18.93
CA PRO A 302 -23.20 2.41 -19.13
C PRO A 302 -24.32 3.34 -18.63
N ASP A 303 -25.56 2.84 -18.52
CA ASP A 303 -26.71 3.62 -18.05
C ASP A 303 -26.74 3.79 -16.51
N HIS A 304 -25.89 3.06 -15.79
CA HIS A 304 -25.85 3.12 -14.33
C HIS A 304 -25.09 4.37 -13.84
N TYR A 305 -25.59 5.03 -12.79
CA TYR A 305 -25.01 6.29 -12.27
C TYR A 305 -23.52 6.18 -11.87
N LEU A 306 -23.05 4.98 -11.54
CA LEU A 306 -21.65 4.68 -11.21
C LEU A 306 -20.70 4.66 -12.42
N ALA A 307 -21.23 4.54 -13.64
CA ALA A 307 -20.45 4.60 -14.88
C ALA A 307 -20.19 6.06 -15.32
N GLN A 308 -20.90 7.03 -14.73
CA GLN A 308 -20.78 8.44 -15.09
C GLN A 308 -19.55 9.08 -14.47
N LEU A 309 -18.83 9.85 -15.28
CA LEU A 309 -17.70 10.66 -14.85
C LEU A 309 -18.18 12.07 -14.50
N SER A 310 -17.55 12.69 -13.50
CA SER A 310 -17.77 14.10 -13.17
C SER A 310 -17.25 15.03 -14.28
N PRO A 311 -17.55 16.34 -14.24
CA PRO A 311 -17.00 17.32 -15.18
C PRO A 311 -15.47 17.33 -15.22
N GLY A 312 -14.81 16.94 -14.12
CA GLY A 312 -13.36 16.76 -14.01
C GLY A 312 -12.83 15.44 -14.59
N ARG A 313 -13.67 14.62 -15.23
CA ARG A 313 -13.38 13.25 -15.70
C ARG A 313 -12.93 12.29 -14.58
N LEU A 314 -13.51 12.45 -13.39
CA LEU A 314 -13.22 11.63 -12.22
C LEU A 314 -14.46 10.80 -11.84
N PRO A 315 -14.30 9.54 -11.40
CA PRO A 315 -15.43 8.70 -10.98
C PRO A 315 -15.91 9.04 -9.56
N LEU A 316 -16.48 10.24 -9.36
CA LEU A 316 -16.90 10.74 -8.05
C LEU A 316 -18.03 9.91 -7.42
N HIS A 317 -18.97 9.40 -8.21
CA HIS A 317 -20.03 8.55 -7.70
C HIS A 317 -19.49 7.22 -7.14
N ALA A 318 -18.48 6.64 -7.80
CA ALA A 318 -17.79 5.46 -7.30
C ALA A 318 -17.02 5.75 -6.00
N LEU A 319 -16.36 6.91 -5.93
CA LEU A 319 -15.69 7.37 -4.71
C LEU A 319 -16.68 7.53 -3.54
N ASN A 320 -17.86 8.11 -3.78
CA ASN A 320 -18.89 8.25 -2.74
C ASN A 320 -19.34 6.88 -2.20
N VAL A 321 -19.54 5.88 -3.07
CA VAL A 321 -19.89 4.51 -2.64
C VAL A 321 -18.79 3.90 -1.76
N ILE A 322 -17.52 4.10 -2.14
CA ILE A 322 -16.39 3.62 -1.34
C ILE A 322 -16.39 4.27 0.03
N LEU A 323 -16.53 5.60 0.10
CA LEU A 323 -16.50 6.33 1.36
C LEU A 323 -17.69 5.97 2.27
N VAL A 324 -18.88 5.75 1.71
CA VAL A 324 -20.03 5.24 2.46
C VAL A 324 -19.74 3.83 2.99
N CYS A 325 -19.16 2.96 2.17
CA CYS A 325 -18.75 1.62 2.60
C CYS A 325 -17.69 1.66 3.71
N CYS A 326 -16.70 2.57 3.61
CA CYS A 326 -15.71 2.82 4.65
C CYS A 326 -16.34 3.35 5.94
N CYS A 327 -17.30 4.28 5.84
CA CYS A 327 -18.01 4.82 6.99
C CYS A 327 -18.80 3.71 7.71
N VAL A 328 -19.60 2.93 6.97
CA VAL A 328 -20.36 1.80 7.53
C VAL A 328 -19.43 0.76 8.14
N SER A 329 -18.32 0.41 7.47
CA SER A 329 -17.37 -0.56 8.02
C SER A 329 -16.65 -0.06 9.27
N SER A 330 -16.23 1.22 9.35
CA SER A 330 -15.70 1.80 10.60
C SER A 330 -16.72 1.71 11.73
N LEU A 331 -17.99 2.06 11.47
CA LEU A 331 -19.05 1.98 12.48
C LEU A 331 -19.29 0.54 12.95
N VAL A 332 -19.27 -0.43 12.03
CA VAL A 332 -19.43 -1.86 12.36
C VAL A 332 -18.23 -2.37 13.16
N VAL A 333 -17.01 -2.03 12.76
CA VAL A 333 -15.78 -2.41 13.49
C VAL A 333 -15.78 -1.82 14.90
N TYR A 334 -16.20 -0.56 15.04
CA TYR A 334 -16.37 0.10 16.33
C TYR A 334 -17.43 -0.58 17.19
N ALA A 335 -18.63 -0.84 16.63
CA ALA A 335 -19.74 -1.47 17.35
C ALA A 335 -19.45 -2.90 17.79
N LEU A 336 -18.79 -3.69 16.93
CA LEU A 336 -18.46 -5.09 17.19
C LEU A 336 -17.10 -5.28 17.89
N LYS A 337 -16.36 -4.19 18.17
CA LYS A 337 -15.01 -4.20 18.76
C LYS A 337 -14.08 -5.21 18.09
N ILE A 338 -14.09 -5.24 16.77
CA ILE A 338 -13.32 -6.22 16.00
C ILE A 338 -11.83 -5.94 16.15
N ASN A 339 -11.04 -7.00 16.32
CA ASN A 339 -9.58 -6.88 16.44
C ASN A 339 -8.96 -6.39 15.11
N LEU A 340 -8.39 -5.19 15.13
CA LEU A 340 -7.75 -4.55 13.98
C LEU A 340 -6.58 -5.37 13.41
N ASN A 341 -5.85 -6.09 14.25
CA ASN A 341 -4.76 -6.96 13.81
C ASN A 341 -5.28 -8.10 12.92
N ALA A 342 -6.49 -8.61 13.19
CA ALA A 342 -7.10 -9.62 12.34
C ALA A 342 -7.46 -9.05 10.96
N LEU A 343 -8.02 -7.84 10.91
CA LEU A 343 -8.32 -7.12 9.66
C LEU A 343 -7.08 -6.92 8.79
N ILE A 344 -5.98 -6.46 9.38
CA ILE A 344 -4.70 -6.27 8.68
C ILE A 344 -4.24 -7.58 8.04
N VAL A 345 -4.30 -8.70 8.78
CA VAL A 345 -3.86 -9.98 8.23
C VAL A 345 -4.78 -10.51 7.13
N TYR A 346 -6.10 -10.29 7.24
CA TYR A 346 -7.03 -10.65 6.18
C TYR A 346 -6.82 -9.83 4.91
N ALA A 347 -6.56 -8.52 5.03
CA ALA A 347 -6.23 -7.66 3.90
C ALA A 347 -4.94 -8.14 3.21
N ASN A 348 -3.89 -8.46 3.97
CA ASN A 348 -2.66 -9.05 3.44
C ASN A 348 -2.88 -10.30 2.61
N GLY A 349 -3.66 -11.24 3.14
CA GLY A 349 -3.94 -12.49 2.44
C GLY A 349 -4.54 -12.24 1.06
N ILE A 350 -5.46 -11.26 0.97
CA ILE A 350 -6.05 -10.85 -0.30
C ILE A 350 -5.01 -10.21 -1.23
N PHE A 351 -4.19 -9.28 -0.74
CA PHE A 351 -3.15 -8.64 -1.56
C PHE A 351 -2.13 -9.64 -2.11
N ILE A 352 -1.64 -10.58 -1.29
CA ILE A 352 -0.71 -11.61 -1.74
C ILE A 352 -1.38 -12.52 -2.79
N MET A 353 -2.66 -12.87 -2.60
CA MET A 353 -3.42 -13.63 -3.60
C MET A 353 -3.53 -12.88 -4.93
N LEU A 354 -3.77 -11.56 -4.88
CA LEU A 354 -3.83 -10.72 -6.07
C LEU A 354 -2.48 -10.65 -6.78
N TYR A 355 -1.38 -10.63 -6.03
CA TYR A 355 -0.02 -10.65 -6.58
C TYR A 355 0.24 -11.98 -7.27
N LEU A 356 -0.10 -13.10 -6.63
CA LEU A 356 0.01 -14.44 -7.22
C LEU A 356 -0.76 -14.52 -8.54
N LEU A 357 -2.01 -14.08 -8.57
CA LEU A 357 -2.84 -14.09 -9.78
C LEU A 357 -2.26 -13.18 -10.88
N CYS A 358 -1.71 -12.03 -10.50
CA CYS A 358 -1.00 -11.13 -11.42
C CYS A 358 0.25 -11.81 -12.01
N MET A 359 1.07 -12.46 -11.19
CA MET A 359 2.26 -13.19 -11.64
C MET A 359 1.88 -14.37 -12.55
N LEU A 360 0.80 -15.09 -12.25
CA LEU A 360 0.26 -16.15 -13.11
C LEU A 360 -0.22 -15.61 -14.46
N ALA A 361 -0.85 -14.44 -14.48
CA ALA A 361 -1.18 -13.75 -15.73
C ALA A 361 0.08 -13.33 -16.48
N GLY A 362 1.10 -12.84 -15.77
CA GLY A 362 2.44 -12.57 -16.31
C GLY A 362 3.08 -13.79 -16.96
N CYS A 363 2.99 -14.97 -16.34
CA CYS A 363 3.47 -16.23 -16.90
C CYS A 363 2.80 -16.59 -18.23
N ARG A 364 1.55 -16.17 -18.44
CA ARG A 364 0.82 -16.45 -19.68
C ARG A 364 1.02 -15.37 -20.76
N LEU A 365 1.15 -14.11 -20.35
CA LEU A 365 1.20 -12.96 -21.25
C LEU A 365 2.63 -12.57 -21.66
N LEU A 366 3.63 -12.85 -20.83
CA LEU A 366 5.02 -12.45 -21.04
C LEU A 366 5.86 -13.61 -21.60
N LYS A 367 6.92 -13.29 -22.37
CA LYS A 367 7.86 -14.26 -22.96
C LYS A 367 9.29 -13.96 -22.56
N GLY A 368 10.17 -14.95 -22.64
CA GLY A 368 11.63 -14.80 -22.42
C GLY A 368 12.01 -14.49 -20.98
N ARG A 369 12.87 -13.49 -20.76
CA ARG A 369 13.36 -13.12 -19.41
C ARG A 369 12.25 -12.68 -18.45
N CYS A 370 11.23 -12.00 -18.96
CA CYS A 370 10.09 -11.56 -18.16
C CYS A 370 9.20 -12.73 -17.70
N TYR A 371 9.16 -13.84 -18.46
CA TYR A 371 8.49 -15.07 -18.02
C TYR A 371 9.20 -15.68 -16.82
N ALA A 372 10.55 -15.77 -16.86
CA ALA A 372 11.33 -16.27 -15.74
C ALA A 372 11.10 -15.43 -14.47
N LEU A 373 11.03 -14.09 -14.60
CA LEU A 373 10.71 -13.20 -13.49
C LEU A 373 9.28 -13.37 -12.95
N ALA A 374 8.31 -13.70 -13.82
CA ALA A 374 6.95 -14.02 -13.38
C ALA A 374 6.90 -15.35 -12.62
N VAL A 375 7.67 -16.36 -13.03
CA VAL A 375 7.78 -17.63 -12.31
C VAL A 375 8.43 -17.45 -10.94
N THR A 376 9.52 -16.67 -10.85
CA THR A 376 10.12 -16.37 -9.55
C THR A 376 9.16 -15.59 -8.66
N GLY A 377 8.44 -14.60 -9.20
CA GLY A 377 7.39 -13.88 -8.49
C GLY A 377 6.27 -14.79 -7.97
N CYS A 378 5.83 -15.77 -8.76
CA CYS A 378 4.86 -16.79 -8.32
C CYS A 378 5.39 -17.60 -7.13
N LEU A 379 6.64 -18.08 -7.19
CA LEU A 379 7.25 -18.85 -6.11
C LEU A 379 7.33 -18.04 -4.81
N LEU A 380 7.66 -16.75 -4.91
CA LEU A 380 7.71 -15.84 -3.76
C LEU A 380 6.33 -15.60 -3.16
N CYS A 381 5.31 -15.37 -3.99
CA CYS A 381 3.95 -15.21 -3.50
C CYS A 381 3.43 -16.49 -2.83
N LEU A 382 3.75 -17.66 -3.38
CA LEU A 382 3.39 -18.96 -2.77
C LEU A 382 4.09 -19.14 -1.42
N LEU A 383 5.39 -18.83 -1.34
CA LEU A 383 6.14 -18.89 -0.09
C LEU A 383 5.53 -17.97 0.97
N LEU A 384 5.17 -16.73 0.61
CA LEU A 384 4.52 -15.80 1.52
C LEU A 384 3.13 -16.28 1.98
N LEU A 385 2.33 -16.90 1.09
CA LEU A 385 1.04 -17.49 1.47
C LEU A 385 1.23 -18.64 2.47
N VAL A 386 2.22 -19.49 2.27
CA VAL A 386 2.56 -20.59 3.19
C VAL A 386 3.01 -20.02 4.54
N MET A 387 3.82 -18.97 4.55
CA MET A 387 4.28 -18.31 5.78
C MET A 387 3.13 -17.64 6.55
N LEU A 388 2.12 -17.10 5.87
CA LEU A 388 0.90 -16.60 6.53
C LEU A 388 0.04 -17.71 7.15
N GLY A 389 0.29 -18.96 6.77
CA GLY A 389 -0.35 -20.15 7.33
C GLY A 389 -1.87 -20.13 7.17
N TRP A 390 -2.58 -20.53 8.22
CA TRP A 390 -4.04 -20.67 8.21
C TRP A 390 -4.80 -19.38 7.90
N LYS A 391 -4.22 -18.22 8.15
CA LYS A 391 -4.88 -16.94 7.90
C LYS A 391 -5.00 -16.62 6.40
N SER A 392 -4.20 -17.27 5.55
CA SER A 392 -4.31 -17.18 4.08
C SER A 392 -5.56 -17.89 3.52
N LEU A 393 -6.16 -18.84 4.27
CA LEU A 393 -7.38 -19.53 3.86
C LEU A 393 -8.53 -18.55 3.61
N TYR A 394 -8.57 -17.43 4.35
CA TYR A 394 -9.59 -16.41 4.13
C TYR A 394 -9.60 -15.90 2.68
N ALA A 395 -8.43 -15.63 2.10
CA ALA A 395 -8.34 -15.16 0.72
C ALA A 395 -8.78 -16.25 -0.29
N ILE A 396 -8.45 -17.51 -0.02
CA ILE A 396 -8.86 -18.65 -0.85
C ILE A 396 -10.37 -18.86 -0.78
N ILE A 397 -10.95 -18.84 0.42
CA ILE A 397 -12.39 -19.00 0.66
C ILE A 397 -13.15 -17.84 0.00
N MET A 398 -12.67 -16.61 0.16
CA MET A 398 -13.29 -15.43 -0.47
C MET A 398 -13.25 -15.54 -2.00
N LEU A 399 -12.12 -15.94 -2.58
CA LEU A 399 -11.99 -16.17 -4.02
C LEU A 399 -12.97 -17.26 -4.50
N ALA A 400 -13.08 -18.38 -3.78
CA ALA A 400 -13.98 -19.48 -4.10
C ALA A 400 -15.46 -19.06 -3.98
N ALA A 401 -15.82 -18.32 -2.93
CA ALA A 401 -17.16 -17.78 -2.72
C ALA A 401 -17.53 -16.83 -3.86
N LEU A 402 -16.67 -15.86 -4.18
CA LEU A 402 -16.90 -14.93 -5.29
C LEU A 402 -17.01 -15.66 -6.64
N TRP A 403 -16.22 -16.70 -6.86
CA TRP A 403 -16.32 -17.52 -8.07
C TRP A 403 -17.68 -18.23 -8.21
N LEU A 404 -18.21 -18.75 -7.10
CA LEU A 404 -19.49 -19.47 -7.03
C LEU A 404 -20.69 -18.52 -7.13
N PHE A 405 -20.69 -17.42 -6.37
CA PHE A 405 -21.82 -16.51 -6.26
C PHE A 405 -21.93 -15.50 -7.41
N LEU A 406 -20.84 -15.14 -8.10
CA LEU A 406 -20.92 -14.19 -9.21
C LEU A 406 -21.42 -14.88 -10.49
N PRO A 407 -22.57 -14.45 -11.04
CA PRO A 407 -23.10 -15.01 -12.27
C PRO A 407 -22.15 -14.77 -13.44
N LYS A 408 -22.06 -15.75 -14.34
CA LYS A 408 -21.36 -15.61 -15.63
C LYS A 408 -22.05 -14.47 -16.40
N ARG A 409 -21.33 -13.37 -16.71
CA ARG A 409 -21.88 -12.41 -17.69
C ARG A 409 -21.63 -12.96 -19.09
N LYS A 410 -22.61 -12.79 -19.98
CA LYS A 410 -22.44 -13.01 -21.41
C LYS A 410 -21.34 -12.07 -21.93
N ARG A 411 -20.49 -12.57 -22.83
CA ARG A 411 -19.53 -11.73 -23.58
C ARG A 411 -20.34 -10.67 -24.33
N MET A 412 -19.92 -9.40 -24.27
CA MET A 412 -20.37 -8.45 -25.28
C MET A 412 -19.78 -8.92 -26.62
N ALA A 413 -20.64 -9.04 -27.62
CA ALA A 413 -20.27 -9.34 -28.99
C ALA A 413 -19.51 -8.18 -29.60
#